data_AF-A0A7W0YLE0-F1
#
_entry.id   AF-A0A7W0YLE0-F1
#
_cell.length_a   1.000
_cell.length_b   1.000
_cell.length_c   1.000
_cell.angle_alpha   90.00
_cell.angle_beta   90.00
_cell.angle_gamma   90.00
#
_symmetry.space_group_name_H-M   'P 1'
#
loop_
_entity.id
_entity.type
_entity.pdbx_description
1 polymer ?
#
loop_
_entity_poly.entity_id
_entity_poly.type
_entity_poly.pdbx_seq_one_letter_code
_entity_poly.pdbx_strand_id
1 'polypeptide(L)'
;MLSIRAVEVDKEPVTVEALAKRLEQYWLPDECVLYIGRASKSVRKRVRDYYRTPLGATRPHAGGWWLKTLKVLPDLHVHFTRTNDYLQAEKAMLGEFAKRVSPGSQAALHDPERPMPFANRKNEDDLPKRHLISGDTVPLEPVNLVGPQSLS
;
A
#
# COMPACT_ATOMS: atom_id res chain seq x y z
N MET A 1 14.12 26.50 1.05
CA MET A 1 13.88 25.71 2.26
C MET A 1 12.92 24.58 1.90
N LEU A 2 13.43 23.37 1.69
CA LEU A 2 12.60 22.21 1.33
C LEU A 2 11.80 21.80 2.56
N SER A 3 10.48 21.97 2.51
CA SER A 3 9.58 21.45 3.54
C SER A 3 9.47 19.94 3.34
N ILE A 4 10.15 19.16 4.18
CA ILE A 4 9.88 17.73 4.30
C ILE A 4 8.49 17.63 4.90
N ARG A 5 7.50 17.31 4.07
CA ARG A 5 6.12 17.13 4.54
C ARG A 5 6.11 15.93 5.48
N ALA A 6 5.75 16.14 6.74
CA ALA A 6 5.62 15.07 7.71
C ALA A 6 4.48 14.13 7.30
N VAL A 7 4.61 12.85 7.67
CA VAL A 7 3.47 11.92 7.58
C VAL A 7 2.46 12.35 8.63
N GLU A 8 1.20 12.42 8.23
CA GLU A 8 0.08 12.83 9.05
C GLU A 8 -0.93 11.68 9.15
N VAL A 9 -1.59 11.61 10.30
CA VAL A 9 -2.75 10.76 10.54
C VAL A 9 -3.83 11.66 11.11
N ASP A 10 -5.04 11.60 10.54
CA ASP A 10 -6.14 12.51 10.90
C ASP A 10 -5.77 14.00 10.81
N LYS A 11 -4.89 14.34 9.85
CA LYS A 11 -4.33 15.70 9.62
C LYS A 11 -3.37 16.20 10.70
N GLU A 12 -2.92 15.33 11.61
CA GLU A 12 -1.92 15.65 12.63
C GLU A 12 -0.60 14.92 12.32
N PRO A 13 0.57 15.58 12.43
CA PRO A 13 1.87 14.90 12.28
C PRO A 13 2.02 13.76 13.31
N VAL A 14 2.58 12.62 12.87
CA VAL A 14 2.73 11.44 13.74
C VAL A 14 4.15 10.90 13.82
N THR A 15 4.44 10.21 14.92
CA THR A 15 5.65 9.37 15.04
C THR A 15 5.49 8.06 14.25
N VAL A 16 6.60 7.33 14.09
CA VAL A 16 6.61 6.01 13.45
C VAL A 16 5.73 5.02 14.21
N GLU A 17 5.75 5.06 15.54
CA GLU A 17 4.97 4.18 16.41
C GLU A 17 3.47 4.48 16.30
N ALA A 18 3.10 5.75 16.23
CA ALA A 18 1.71 6.15 16.04
C ALA A 18 1.20 5.77 14.64
N LEU A 19 2.03 5.89 13.61
CA LEU A 19 1.73 5.39 12.28
C LEU A 19 1.55 3.86 12.28
N ALA A 20 2.44 3.12 12.93
CA ALA A 20 2.34 1.67 13.05
C ALA A 20 1.02 1.24 13.71
N LYS A 21 0.64 1.87 14.83
CA LYS A 21 -0.65 1.65 15.48
C LYS A 21 -1.84 1.92 14.56
N ARG A 22 -1.80 2.97 13.74
CA ARG A 22 -2.85 3.22 12.74
C ARG A 22 -2.92 2.10 11.70
N LEU A 23 -1.79 1.59 11.22
CA LEU A 23 -1.76 0.49 10.27
C LEU A 23 -2.29 -0.82 10.88
N GLU A 24 -1.95 -1.10 12.14
CA GLU A 24 -2.43 -2.29 12.88
C GLU A 24 -3.97 -2.36 12.96
N GLN A 25 -4.66 -1.22 12.99
CA GLN A 25 -6.14 -1.16 12.99
C GLN A 25 -6.79 -1.65 11.68
N TYR A 26 -5.98 -1.97 10.67
CA TYR A 26 -6.41 -2.56 9.40
C TYR A 26 -5.92 -4.00 9.22
N TRP A 27 -5.31 -4.57 10.25
CA TRP A 27 -4.88 -5.97 10.23
C TRP A 27 -6.08 -6.90 10.40
N LEU A 28 -6.13 -7.95 9.60
CA LEU A 28 -7.16 -8.99 9.64
C LEU A 28 -6.49 -10.28 10.13
N PRO A 29 -6.63 -10.66 11.41
CA PRO A 29 -5.82 -11.73 12.03
C PRO A 29 -6.11 -13.13 11.47
N ASP A 30 -7.23 -13.32 10.81
CA ASP A 30 -7.68 -14.57 10.21
C ASP A 30 -7.55 -14.60 8.67
N GLU A 31 -6.92 -13.58 8.07
CA GLU A 31 -6.71 -13.47 6.62
C GLU A 31 -5.23 -13.54 6.26
N CYS A 32 -4.89 -14.37 5.26
CA CYS A 32 -3.53 -14.47 4.74
C CYS A 32 -3.29 -13.62 3.49
N VAL A 33 -4.35 -13.09 2.87
CA VAL A 33 -4.26 -12.25 1.68
C VAL A 33 -4.00 -10.80 2.10
N LEU A 34 -2.77 -10.34 1.92
CA LEU A 34 -2.35 -8.99 2.33
C LEU A 34 -2.57 -7.93 1.24
N TYR A 35 -2.58 -8.35 -0.03
CA TYR A 35 -2.73 -7.46 -1.17
C TYR A 35 -3.27 -8.22 -2.38
N ILE A 36 -4.27 -7.64 -3.04
CA ILE A 36 -4.79 -8.07 -4.34
C ILE A 36 -4.47 -6.97 -5.33
N GLY A 37 -3.83 -7.32 -6.44
CA GLY A 37 -3.54 -6.36 -7.48
C GLY A 37 -3.33 -6.99 -8.85
N ARG A 38 -3.21 -6.13 -9.86
CA ARG A 38 -3.02 -6.54 -11.25
C ARG A 38 -1.69 -6.11 -11.86
N ALA A 39 -1.29 -6.83 -12.91
CA ALA A 39 -0.20 -6.44 -13.79
C ALA A 39 -0.62 -6.64 -15.26
N SER A 40 -0.54 -5.57 -16.07
CA SER A 40 -0.89 -5.63 -17.50
C SER A 40 0.26 -6.10 -18.41
N LYS A 41 1.51 -5.97 -17.97
CA LYS A 41 2.70 -6.31 -18.78
C LYS A 41 3.55 -7.43 -18.17
N SER A 42 3.88 -7.31 -16.89
CA SER A 42 4.80 -8.25 -16.22
C SER A 42 4.56 -8.27 -14.72
N VAL A 43 4.16 -9.45 -14.21
CA VAL A 43 4.10 -9.72 -12.77
C VAL A 43 5.48 -9.58 -12.14
N ARG A 44 6.54 -10.12 -12.77
CA ARG A 44 7.92 -9.99 -12.29
C ARG A 44 8.34 -8.53 -12.10
N LYS A 45 8.03 -7.64 -13.06
CA LYS A 45 8.32 -6.21 -12.91
C LYS A 45 7.53 -5.62 -11.74
N ARG A 46 6.23 -5.92 -11.65
CA ARG A 46 5.36 -5.45 -10.57
C ARG A 46 5.89 -5.87 -9.19
N VAL A 47 6.29 -7.12 -9.04
CA VAL A 47 6.91 -7.66 -7.80
C VAL A 47 8.22 -6.95 -7.50
N ARG A 48 9.13 -6.84 -8.47
CA ARG A 48 10.42 -6.16 -8.28
C ARG A 48 10.26 -4.70 -7.83
N ASP A 49 9.26 -4.02 -8.36
CA ASP A 49 9.02 -2.63 -8.01
C ASP A 49 8.66 -2.47 -6.50
N TYR A 50 8.07 -3.47 -5.81
CA TYR A 50 7.86 -3.42 -4.36
C TYR A 50 9.16 -3.34 -3.56
N TYR A 51 10.23 -3.98 -4.04
CA TYR A 51 11.53 -3.99 -3.38
C TYR A 51 12.35 -2.74 -3.68
N ARG A 52 12.24 -2.20 -4.91
CA ARG A 52 13.12 -1.11 -5.37
C ARG A 52 12.57 0.29 -5.14
N THR A 53 11.26 0.41 -4.98
CA THR A 53 10.61 1.72 -4.80
C THR A 53 10.80 2.16 -3.35
N PRO A 54 11.39 3.33 -3.06
CA PRO A 54 11.53 3.80 -1.68
C PRO A 54 10.17 3.94 -0.98
N LEU A 55 10.14 3.78 0.34
CA LEU A 55 8.94 4.13 1.12
C LEU A 55 8.73 5.63 0.99
N GLY A 56 7.50 6.09 0.79
CA GLY A 56 7.26 7.51 0.49
C GLY A 56 7.34 7.87 -0.99
N ALA A 57 7.75 7.00 -1.91
CA ALA A 57 7.72 7.35 -3.33
C ALA A 57 6.30 7.20 -3.91
N THR A 58 5.79 8.24 -4.57
CA THR A 58 4.46 8.25 -5.25
C THR A 58 4.30 7.20 -6.35
N ARG A 59 5.40 6.76 -6.96
CA ARG A 59 5.41 5.84 -8.11
C ARG A 59 6.53 4.83 -7.97
N PRO A 60 6.37 3.62 -8.56
CA PRO A 60 5.24 3.16 -9.38
C PRO A 60 4.08 2.52 -8.60
N HIS A 61 4.18 2.28 -7.28
CA HIS A 61 3.15 1.55 -6.51
C HIS A 61 2.70 2.23 -5.21
N ALA A 62 2.03 3.37 -5.32
CA ALA A 62 1.37 3.98 -4.16
C ALA A 62 0.24 3.10 -3.57
N GLY A 63 -0.30 2.15 -4.34
CA GLY A 63 -1.47 1.36 -3.95
C GLY A 63 -1.21 0.20 -2.98
N GLY A 64 0.04 -0.23 -2.81
CA GLY A 64 0.41 -1.40 -1.98
C GLY A 64 1.62 -1.15 -1.07
N TRP A 65 1.98 0.11 -0.83
CA TRP A 65 3.20 0.44 -0.08
C TRP A 65 3.18 -0.07 1.36
N TRP A 66 2.00 -0.31 1.95
CA TRP A 66 1.86 -0.88 3.30
C TRP A 66 2.53 -2.25 3.42
N LEU A 67 2.66 -3.03 2.33
CA LEU A 67 3.44 -4.27 2.36
C LEU A 67 4.89 -4.03 2.81
N LYS A 68 5.43 -2.85 2.53
CA LYS A 68 6.81 -2.47 2.83
C LYS A 68 7.02 -2.06 4.29
N THR A 69 5.96 -1.97 5.08
CA THR A 69 6.06 -1.80 6.54
C THR A 69 6.18 -3.13 7.26
N LEU A 70 6.00 -4.25 6.56
CA LEU A 70 6.11 -5.59 7.12
C LEU A 70 7.56 -6.05 7.16
N LYS A 71 8.02 -6.51 8.33
CA LYS A 71 9.35 -7.11 8.48
C LYS A 71 9.53 -8.39 7.65
N VAL A 72 8.42 -9.09 7.41
CA VAL A 72 8.34 -10.35 6.67
C VAL A 72 8.13 -10.18 5.16
N LEU A 73 8.32 -8.96 4.62
CA LEU A 73 8.19 -8.72 3.17
C LEU A 73 8.94 -9.74 2.30
N PRO A 74 10.18 -10.17 2.62
CA PRO A 74 10.90 -11.19 1.84
C PRO A 74 10.27 -12.59 1.87
N ASP A 75 9.46 -12.88 2.89
CA ASP A 75 8.86 -14.19 3.13
C ASP A 75 7.45 -14.30 2.51
N LEU A 76 6.93 -13.22 1.93
CA LEU A 76 5.60 -13.22 1.31
C LEU A 76 5.60 -13.98 -0.01
N HIS A 77 4.56 -14.79 -0.20
CA HIS A 77 4.33 -15.52 -1.45
C HIS A 77 3.45 -14.73 -2.41
N VAL A 78 3.82 -14.74 -3.69
CA VAL A 78 3.04 -14.12 -4.76
C VAL A 78 2.35 -15.22 -5.57
N HIS A 79 1.04 -15.29 -5.46
CA HIS A 79 0.18 -16.14 -6.28
C HIS A 79 -0.37 -15.30 -7.43
N PHE A 80 -0.29 -15.80 -8.66
CA PHE A 80 -0.81 -15.10 -9.82
C PHE A 80 -1.35 -16.07 -10.87
N THR A 81 -2.31 -15.57 -11.64
CA THR A 81 -2.83 -16.26 -12.83
C THR A 81 -2.96 -15.27 -13.99
N ARG A 82 -3.13 -15.79 -15.21
CA ARG A 82 -3.39 -14.99 -16.40
C ARG A 82 -4.90 -14.89 -16.63
N THR A 83 -5.33 -13.72 -17.10
CA THR A 83 -6.71 -13.48 -17.51
C THR A 83 -6.71 -12.49 -18.67
N ASN A 84 -7.72 -12.58 -19.53
CA ASN A 84 -7.93 -11.62 -20.61
C ASN A 84 -8.56 -10.30 -20.09
N ASP A 85 -9.25 -10.36 -18.95
CA ASP A 85 -9.85 -9.19 -18.30
C ASP A 85 -9.30 -9.05 -16.87
N TYR A 86 -8.11 -8.43 -16.78
CA TYR A 86 -7.45 -8.21 -15.49
C TYR A 86 -8.16 -7.16 -14.63
N LEU A 87 -9.00 -6.29 -15.22
CA LEU A 87 -9.72 -5.25 -14.47
C LEU A 87 -10.86 -5.90 -13.72
N GLN A 88 -11.69 -6.66 -14.45
CA GLN A 88 -12.81 -7.35 -13.85
C GLN A 88 -12.35 -8.43 -12.86
N ALA A 89 -11.24 -9.13 -13.16
CA ALA A 89 -10.68 -10.11 -12.22
C ALA A 89 -10.21 -9.47 -10.91
N GLU A 90 -9.53 -8.31 -10.95
CA GLU A 90 -9.11 -7.59 -9.74
C GLU A 90 -10.33 -7.17 -8.90
N LYS A 91 -11.36 -6.60 -9.54
CA LYS A 91 -12.61 -6.21 -8.87
C LYS A 91 -13.32 -7.41 -8.24
N ALA A 92 -13.45 -8.51 -8.98
CA ALA A 92 -14.11 -9.72 -8.49
C ALA A 92 -13.37 -10.32 -7.29
N MET A 93 -12.04 -10.38 -7.32
CA MET A 93 -11.24 -10.87 -6.19
C MET A 93 -11.36 -9.97 -4.95
N LEU A 94 -11.37 -8.64 -5.13
CA LEU A 94 -11.57 -7.70 -4.02
C LEU A 94 -12.96 -7.84 -3.39
N GLY A 95 -14.01 -7.92 -4.20
CA GLY A 95 -15.38 -8.10 -3.71
C GLY A 95 -15.58 -9.46 -3.04
N GLU A 96 -14.95 -10.52 -3.55
CA GLU A 96 -15.00 -11.85 -2.90
C GLU A 96 -14.25 -11.87 -1.57
N PHE A 97 -13.09 -11.20 -1.49
CA PHE A 97 -12.37 -11.02 -0.23
C PHE A 97 -13.26 -10.33 0.80
N ALA A 98 -13.86 -9.18 0.46
CA ALA A 98 -14.70 -8.40 1.37
C ALA A 98 -15.87 -9.21 1.94
N LYS A 99 -16.49 -10.10 1.13
CA LYS A 99 -17.58 -10.98 1.55
C LYS A 99 -17.15 -12.11 2.51
N ARG A 100 -15.87 -12.47 2.51
CA ARG A 100 -15.34 -13.61 3.27
C ARG A 100 -14.67 -13.22 4.58
N VAL A 101 -14.34 -11.94 4.76
CA VAL A 101 -13.82 -11.45 6.03
C VAL A 101 -14.79 -11.86 7.15
N SER A 102 -14.25 -12.46 8.20
CA SER A 102 -15.10 -12.92 9.30
C SER A 102 -15.79 -11.75 10.00
N PRO A 103 -16.98 -11.96 10.58
CA PRO A 103 -17.67 -10.93 11.34
C PRO A 103 -16.82 -10.35 12.48
N GLY A 104 -16.01 -11.18 13.13
CA GLY A 104 -15.14 -10.76 14.24
C GLY A 104 -14.04 -9.81 13.77
N SER A 105 -13.34 -10.17 12.70
CA SER A 105 -12.29 -9.32 12.12
C SER A 105 -12.86 -8.06 11.50
N GLN A 106 -14.00 -8.14 10.81
CA GLN A 106 -14.68 -6.98 10.25
C GLN A 106 -15.07 -5.98 11.35
N ALA A 107 -15.64 -6.43 12.47
CA ALA A 107 -16.04 -5.57 13.57
C ALA A 107 -14.84 -4.90 14.28
N ALA A 108 -13.65 -5.52 14.23
CA ALA A 108 -12.42 -4.99 14.84
C ALA A 108 -11.69 -3.97 13.94
N LEU A 109 -12.03 -3.86 12.65
CA LEU A 109 -11.42 -2.91 11.74
C LEU A 109 -11.75 -1.46 12.11
N HIS A 110 -10.83 -0.54 11.82
CA HIS A 110 -11.12 0.90 11.85
C HIS A 110 -12.22 1.31 10.86
N ASP A 111 -12.32 0.61 9.73
CA ASP A 111 -13.33 0.85 8.67
C ASP A 111 -14.12 -0.44 8.39
N PRO A 112 -15.07 -0.83 9.28
CA PRO A 112 -15.87 -2.05 9.12
C PRO A 112 -16.77 -2.05 7.88
N GLU A 113 -17.08 -0.85 7.33
CA GLU A 113 -17.89 -0.70 6.13
C GLU A 113 -17.15 -1.12 4.86
N ARG A 114 -15.81 -1.17 4.90
CA ARG A 114 -14.96 -1.41 3.72
C ARG A 114 -13.84 -2.40 4.05
N PRO A 115 -14.17 -3.66 4.41
CA PRO A 115 -13.16 -4.68 4.60
C PRO A 115 -12.41 -4.90 3.28
N MET A 116 -11.08 -4.83 3.33
CA MET A 116 -10.22 -5.04 2.18
C MET A 116 -8.85 -5.53 2.66
N PRO A 117 -8.04 -6.17 1.80
CA PRO A 117 -6.74 -6.66 2.20
C PRO A 117 -5.91 -5.55 2.85
N PHE A 118 -5.06 -5.92 3.81
CA PHE A 118 -4.29 -5.00 4.64
C PHE A 118 -3.70 -3.83 3.82
N ALA A 119 -2.98 -4.14 2.75
CA ALA A 119 -2.24 -3.17 1.97
C ALA A 119 -3.02 -2.54 0.79
N ASN A 120 -4.21 -3.02 0.46
CA ASN A 120 -5.04 -2.40 -0.58
C ASN A 120 -5.53 -1.03 -0.11
N ARG A 121 -5.37 0.01 -0.93
CA ARG A 121 -5.88 1.37 -0.62
C ARG A 121 -7.25 1.67 -1.21
N LYS A 122 -7.77 0.78 -2.07
CA LYS A 122 -9.05 0.90 -2.75
C LYS A 122 -9.76 -0.46 -2.79
N ASN A 123 -11.08 -0.42 -2.75
CA ASN A 123 -11.94 -1.59 -2.90
C ASN A 123 -12.30 -1.85 -4.39
N GLU A 124 -13.21 -2.79 -4.65
CA GLU A 124 -13.72 -3.18 -5.97
C GLU A 124 -14.41 -2.05 -6.73
N ASP A 125 -14.97 -1.07 -6.01
CA ASP A 125 -15.66 0.11 -6.55
C ASP A 125 -14.74 1.33 -6.66
N ASP A 126 -13.42 1.14 -6.54
CA ASP A 126 -12.41 2.20 -6.51
C ASP A 126 -12.57 3.20 -5.33
N LEU A 127 -13.39 2.88 -4.33
CA LEU A 127 -13.54 3.69 -3.12
C LEU A 127 -12.28 3.58 -2.26
N PRO A 128 -11.74 4.70 -1.75
CA PRO A 128 -10.55 4.67 -0.92
C PRO A 128 -10.84 4.04 0.45
N LYS A 129 -9.85 3.30 0.98
CA LYS A 129 -9.78 2.91 2.39
C LYS A 129 -9.75 4.18 3.25
N ARG A 130 -10.59 4.28 4.28
CA ARG A 130 -10.67 5.47 5.14
C ARG A 130 -9.55 5.55 6.18
N HIS A 131 -8.30 5.38 5.72
CA HIS A 131 -7.13 5.33 6.59
C HIS A 131 -6.68 6.68 7.15
N LEU A 132 -7.06 7.78 6.48
CA LEU A 132 -6.75 9.17 6.88
C LEU A 132 -5.25 9.44 7.09
N ILE A 133 -4.39 8.73 6.33
CA ILE A 133 -2.94 8.94 6.29
C ILE A 133 -2.64 9.84 5.10
N SER A 134 -1.91 10.93 5.33
CA SER A 134 -1.41 11.86 4.30
C SER A 134 0.08 12.10 4.48
N GLY A 135 0.73 12.69 3.46
CA GLY A 135 2.18 12.89 3.47
C GLY A 135 3.00 11.61 3.33
N ASP A 136 2.34 10.44 3.24
CA ASP A 136 2.92 9.10 3.04
C ASP A 136 3.50 8.89 1.65
N THR A 137 3.34 9.87 0.75
CA THR A 137 3.97 9.90 -0.55
C THR A 137 4.53 11.30 -0.84
N VAL A 138 5.84 11.39 -0.98
CA VAL A 138 6.56 12.59 -1.42
C VAL A 138 6.71 12.55 -2.95
N PRO A 139 6.48 13.67 -3.66
CA PRO A 139 6.92 13.81 -5.05
C PRO A 139 8.42 13.52 -5.15
N LEU A 140 8.84 12.76 -6.15
CA LEU A 140 10.26 12.64 -6.47
C LEU A 140 10.70 13.99 -7.05
N GLU A 141 11.12 14.93 -6.22
CA GLU A 141 11.94 16.03 -6.72
C GLU A 141 13.27 15.45 -7.19
N PRO A 142 13.80 15.87 -8.35
CA PRO A 142 15.14 15.47 -8.76
C PRO A 142 16.12 15.98 -7.71
N VAL A 143 16.77 15.07 -6.98
CA VAL A 143 17.96 15.40 -6.21
C VAL A 143 19.02 15.78 -7.23
N ASN A 144 19.22 17.08 -7.44
CA ASN A 144 20.40 17.58 -8.14
C ASN A 144 21.60 17.26 -7.26
N LEU A 145 22.21 16.09 -7.48
CA LEU A 145 23.56 15.81 -7.03
C LEU A 145 24.47 16.72 -7.83
N VAL A 146 24.69 17.94 -7.34
CA VAL A 146 25.82 18.75 -7.77
C VAL A 146 27.05 17.97 -7.32
N GLY A 147 27.65 17.23 -8.26
CA GLY A 147 28.97 16.65 -8.06
C GLY A 147 29.97 17.76 -7.73
N PRO A 148 31.05 17.46 -6.99
CA PRO A 148 32.05 18.46 -6.67
C PRO A 148 32.54 19.11 -7.97
N GLN A 149 32.43 20.44 -8.04
CA GLN A 149 33.04 21.20 -9.12
C GLN A 149 34.54 20.90 -9.08
N SER A 150 35.03 20.24 -10.13
CA SER A 150 36.46 20.16 -10.38
C SER A 150 36.95 21.57 -10.61
N LEU A 151 37.68 22.10 -9.63
CA LEU A 151 38.49 23.31 -9.79
C LEU A 151 39.56 22.98 -10.84
N SER A 152 39.49 23.64 -11.99
CA SER A 152 40.57 23.78 -12.96
C SER A 152 41.11 25.20 -12.89
#